data_AF-A0A8J8IU27-F1
#
_entry.id   AF-A0A8J8IU27-F1
#
_cell.length_a   1.000
_cell.length_b   1.000
_cell.length_c   1.000
_cell.angle_alpha   90.00
_cell.angle_beta   90.00
_cell.angle_gamma   90.00
#
_symmetry.space_group_name_H-M   'P 1'
#
loop_
_entity.id
_entity.type
_entity.pdbx_description
1 polymer ?
#
loop_
_entity_poly.entity_id
_entity_poly.type
_entity_poly.pdbx_seq_one_letter_code
_entity_poly.pdbx_strand_id
1 'polypeptide(L)'
;MNAPFPPVRQPPVRENRVLRVEDAENAVKLVEQVLPFLRAGEPIKHRDHVDVPVMYLDFVIDVMHYTTRTGNPSPKGAPIRCEDLAGNINEGIENVLKELRVLGAAEFREPENCWVVPVAWKSFIVLHVRVSADGNELIPDYHLTEEVRRHGL
;
A
#
# COMPACT_ATOMS: atom_id res chain seq x y z
N MET A 1 17.39 12.84 -7.45
CA MET A 1 17.10 12.05 -6.23
C MET A 1 17.05 10.59 -6.65
N ASN A 2 17.82 9.72 -6.00
CA ASN A 2 17.76 8.29 -6.28
C ASN A 2 16.55 7.70 -5.57
N ALA A 3 15.73 6.93 -6.29
CA ALA A 3 14.58 6.21 -5.76
C ALA A 3 15.06 5.20 -4.69
N PRO A 4 14.48 5.18 -3.47
CA PRO A 4 14.81 4.18 -2.46
C PRO A 4 14.48 2.78 -2.97
N PHE A 5 15.40 1.82 -2.85
CA PHE A 5 15.19 0.42 -3.24
C PHE A 5 14.57 -0.36 -2.07
N PRO A 6 13.68 -1.32 -2.34
CA PRO A 6 13.13 -2.17 -1.29
C PRO A 6 14.17 -3.19 -0.77
N PRO A 7 14.20 -3.48 0.55
CA PRO A 7 15.18 -4.34 1.15
C PRO A 7 14.81 -5.82 1.01
N VAL A 8 15.81 -6.68 0.81
CA VAL A 8 15.63 -8.14 0.81
C VAL A 8 15.03 -8.59 2.15
N ARG A 9 13.97 -9.43 2.12
CA ARG A 9 13.30 -10.01 3.30
C ARG A 9 14.33 -10.41 4.38
N GLN A 10 14.36 -9.68 5.50
CA GLN A 10 15.10 -10.08 6.69
C GLN A 10 14.14 -10.68 7.71
N PRO A 11 14.52 -11.76 8.42
CA PRO A 11 13.74 -12.26 9.54
C PRO A 11 13.64 -11.18 10.63
N PRO A 12 12.52 -11.10 11.38
CA PRO A 12 12.40 -10.14 12.46
C PRO A 12 13.46 -10.45 13.52
N VAL A 13 14.45 -9.57 13.61
CA VAL A 13 15.43 -9.61 14.69
C VAL A 13 14.70 -9.16 15.96
N ARG A 14 14.44 -10.10 16.88
CA ARG A 14 13.91 -9.82 18.22
C ARG A 14 15.01 -9.19 19.09
N GLU A 15 15.45 -8.00 18.71
CA GLU A 15 16.18 -7.14 19.61
C GLU A 15 15.19 -6.27 20.37
N ASN A 16 15.44 -5.99 21.65
CA ASN A 16 14.72 -4.99 22.44
C ASN A 16 14.99 -3.60 21.84
N ARG A 17 14.41 -3.33 20.67
CA ARG A 17 14.60 -2.10 19.93
C ARG A 17 13.78 -1.02 20.61
N VAL A 18 14.43 0.07 20.98
CA VAL A 18 13.73 1.27 21.44
C VAL A 18 13.07 1.92 20.22
N LEU A 19 11.74 2.00 20.23
CA LEU A 19 10.98 2.69 19.20
C LEU A 19 11.13 4.20 19.40
N ARG A 20 11.67 4.87 18.39
CA ARG A 20 11.92 6.32 18.41
C ARG A 20 10.90 7.04 17.54
N VAL A 21 10.46 8.22 17.98
CA VAL A 21 9.53 9.05 17.22
C VAL A 21 10.16 9.46 15.88
N GLU A 22 11.48 9.70 15.89
CA GLU A 22 12.24 10.06 14.69
C GLU A 22 12.18 8.97 13.61
N ASP A 23 12.17 7.69 13.99
CA ASP A 23 12.06 6.58 13.03
C ASP A 23 10.66 6.55 12.38
N ALA A 24 9.60 6.86 13.15
CA ALA A 24 8.24 7.00 12.63
C ALA A 24 8.09 8.22 11.72
N GLU A 25 8.68 9.37 12.08
CA GLU A 25 8.71 10.56 11.23
C GLU A 25 9.45 10.31 9.91
N ASN A 26 10.57 9.57 9.95
CA ASN A 26 11.30 9.16 8.76
C ASN A 26 10.44 8.27 7.87
N ALA A 27 9.68 7.34 8.44
CA ALA A 27 8.75 6.51 7.69
C ALA A 27 7.70 7.35 6.96
N VAL A 28 7.07 8.33 7.64
CA VAL A 28 6.10 9.24 7.01
C VAL A 28 6.76 10.01 5.85
N LYS A 29 7.93 10.63 6.08
CA LYS A 29 8.67 11.38 5.05
C LYS A 29 9.04 10.52 3.85
N LEU A 30 9.45 9.27 4.08
CA LEU A 30 9.77 8.33 3.01
C LEU A 30 8.54 8.06 2.14
N VAL A 31 7.39 7.80 2.75
CA VAL A 31 6.15 7.54 2.01
C VAL A 31 5.70 8.79 1.24
N GLU A 32 5.85 9.99 1.80
CA GLU A 32 5.57 11.24 1.08
C GLU A 32 6.44 11.41 -0.18
N GLN A 33 7.72 11.04 -0.10
CA GLN A 33 8.64 11.07 -1.24
C GLN A 33 8.29 10.02 -2.30
N VAL A 34 7.79 8.87 -1.88
CA VAL A 34 7.47 7.72 -2.74
C VAL A 34 6.11 7.87 -3.41
N LEU A 35 5.15 8.52 -2.73
CA LEU A 35 3.76 8.62 -3.18
C LEU A 35 3.60 9.06 -4.65
N PRO A 36 4.33 10.07 -5.17
CA PRO A 36 4.22 10.50 -6.56
C PRO A 36 4.69 9.47 -7.59
N PHE A 37 5.42 8.44 -7.16
CA PHE A 37 5.96 7.39 -8.02
C PHE A 37 5.14 6.09 -7.98
N LEU A 38 4.08 6.04 -7.16
CA LEU A 38 3.18 4.90 -7.12
C LEU A 38 2.37 4.80 -8.41
N ARG A 39 2.16 3.58 -8.87
CA ARG A 39 1.40 3.27 -10.09
C ARG A 39 0.38 2.17 -9.81
N ALA A 40 -0.71 2.15 -10.56
CA ALA A 40 -1.61 1.02 -10.54
C ALA A 40 -1.00 -0.16 -11.30
N GLY A 41 -1.08 -1.36 -10.73
CA GLY A 41 -0.92 -2.60 -11.45
C GLY A 41 -2.23 -3.03 -12.13
N GLU A 42 -2.18 -4.14 -12.85
CA GLU A 42 -3.37 -4.72 -13.48
C GLU A 42 -4.41 -5.10 -12.41
N PRO A 43 -5.67 -4.62 -12.54
CA PRO A 43 -6.72 -4.94 -11.57
C PRO A 43 -7.09 -6.42 -11.56
N ILE A 44 -7.07 -7.03 -10.37
CA ILE A 44 -7.48 -8.41 -10.13
C ILE A 44 -8.98 -8.40 -9.82
N LYS A 45 -9.77 -9.05 -10.67
CA LYS A 45 -11.23 -9.13 -10.51
C LYS A 45 -11.60 -10.38 -9.73
N HIS A 46 -12.16 -10.17 -8.54
CA HIS A 46 -12.82 -11.20 -7.76
C HIS A 46 -14.33 -11.22 -8.05
N ARG A 47 -15.04 -12.20 -7.51
CA ARG A 47 -16.50 -12.34 -7.73
C ARG A 47 -17.29 -11.14 -7.19
N ASP A 48 -16.79 -10.52 -6.14
CA ASP A 48 -17.50 -9.53 -5.33
C ASP A 48 -16.72 -8.21 -5.16
N HIS A 49 -15.50 -8.11 -5.71
CA HIS A 49 -14.67 -6.93 -5.62
C HIS A 49 -13.54 -6.90 -6.64
N VAL A 50 -12.86 -5.77 -6.70
CA VAL A 50 -11.66 -5.61 -7.53
C VAL A 50 -10.52 -5.13 -6.66
N ASP A 51 -9.40 -5.83 -6.76
CA ASP A 51 -8.16 -5.50 -6.08
C ASP A 51 -7.20 -4.87 -7.08
N VAL A 52 -6.75 -3.66 -6.77
CA VAL A 52 -5.79 -2.92 -7.60
C VAL A 52 -4.46 -2.93 -6.88
N PRO A 53 -3.45 -3.67 -7.37
CA PRO A 53 -2.12 -3.61 -6.81
C PRO A 53 -1.56 -2.19 -6.93
N VAL A 54 -1.03 -1.64 -5.85
CA VAL A 54 -0.30 -0.37 -5.88
C VAL A 54 1.18 -0.66 -5.94
N MET A 55 1.77 -0.32 -7.07
CA MET A 55 3.12 -0.65 -7.47
C MET A 55 4.07 0.50 -7.18
N TYR A 56 5.28 0.16 -6.73
CA TYR A 56 6.43 1.05 -6.75
C TYR A 56 7.59 0.30 -7.41
N LEU A 57 8.12 0.88 -8.50
CA LEU A 57 8.97 0.14 -9.43
C LEU A 57 8.26 -1.15 -9.89
N ASP A 58 8.87 -2.32 -9.65
CA ASP A 58 8.36 -3.66 -10.02
C ASP A 58 7.87 -4.47 -8.81
N PHE A 59 7.56 -3.78 -7.71
CA PHE A 59 7.12 -4.38 -6.45
C PHE A 59 5.76 -3.84 -6.05
N VAL A 60 4.91 -4.71 -5.53
CA VAL A 60 3.63 -4.32 -4.93
C VAL A 60 3.90 -3.82 -3.52
N ILE A 61 3.37 -2.64 -3.19
CA ILE A 61 3.48 -2.04 -1.85
C ILE A 61 2.27 -2.44 -1.00
N ASP A 62 1.07 -2.34 -1.57
CA ASP A 62 -0.19 -2.75 -0.94
C ASP A 62 -1.27 -2.94 -2.03
N VAL A 63 -2.44 -3.43 -1.65
CA VAL A 63 -3.65 -3.51 -2.50
C VAL A 63 -4.58 -2.36 -2.17
N MET A 64 -5.08 -1.67 -3.18
CA MET A 64 -6.26 -0.83 -3.06
C MET A 64 -7.51 -1.63 -3.43
N HIS A 65 -8.40 -1.82 -2.46
CA HIS A 65 -9.66 -2.53 -2.68
C HIS A 65 -10.69 -1.59 -3.28
N TYR A 66 -11.44 -2.04 -4.28
CA TYR A 66 -12.54 -1.29 -4.90
C TYR A 66 -13.85 -2.03 -4.77
N THR A 67 -14.92 -1.25 -4.54
CA THR A 67 -16.28 -1.75 -4.67
C THR A 67 -16.81 -1.46 -6.07
N THR A 68 -17.36 -2.49 -6.69
CA THR A 68 -17.94 -2.43 -8.04
C THR A 68 -19.22 -1.59 -8.09
N ARG A 69 -19.88 -1.37 -6.94
CA ARG A 69 -21.10 -0.56 -6.82
C ARG A 69 -20.84 0.94 -7.01
N THR A 70 -19.73 1.45 -6.48
CA THR A 70 -19.46 2.90 -6.51
C THR A 70 -18.28 3.27 -7.42
N GLY A 71 -17.48 2.29 -7.84
CA GLY A 71 -16.25 2.53 -8.60
C GLY A 71 -15.18 3.26 -7.79
N ASN A 72 -15.35 3.38 -6.46
CA ASN A 72 -14.41 4.06 -5.57
C ASN A 72 -13.63 3.06 -4.72
N PRO A 73 -12.48 3.49 -4.18
CA PRO A 73 -11.76 2.74 -3.16
C PRO A 73 -12.61 2.46 -1.93
N SER A 74 -12.51 1.24 -1.42
CA SER A 74 -13.03 0.83 -0.13
C SER A 74 -12.02 1.21 0.97
N PRO A 75 -12.48 1.73 2.12
CA PRO A 75 -11.61 1.98 3.25
C PRO A 75 -11.01 0.67 3.78
N LYS A 76 -9.73 0.69 4.15
CA LYS A 76 -9.06 -0.42 4.84
C LYS A 76 -9.83 -0.77 6.12
N GLY A 77 -9.99 -2.07 6.36
CA GLY A 77 -10.74 -2.60 7.50
C GLY A 77 -12.26 -2.75 7.29
N ALA A 78 -12.81 -2.25 6.18
CA ALA A 78 -14.20 -2.56 5.82
C ALA A 78 -14.29 -3.93 5.13
N PRO A 79 -15.26 -4.80 5.49
CA PRO A 79 -15.49 -6.05 4.81
C PRO A 79 -15.94 -5.77 3.37
N ILE A 80 -15.22 -6.35 2.43
CA ILE A 80 -15.50 -6.19 1.01
C ILE A 80 -16.60 -7.17 0.65
N ARG A 81 -17.83 -6.69 0.43
CA ARG A 81 -18.94 -7.48 -0.10
C ARG A 81 -19.66 -6.64 -1.15
N CYS A 82 -19.71 -7.12 -2.38
CA CYS A 82 -20.50 -6.51 -3.44
C CYS A 82 -21.10 -7.59 -4.35
N GLU A 83 -22.37 -7.46 -4.72
CA GLU A 83 -23.10 -8.49 -5.47
C GLU A 83 -23.10 -8.25 -7.00
N ASP A 84 -22.70 -7.07 -7.50
CA ASP A 84 -22.85 -6.71 -8.91
C ASP A 84 -21.57 -6.15 -9.56
N LEU A 85 -21.11 -6.75 -10.66
CA LEU A 85 -19.86 -6.47 -11.40
C LEU A 85 -20.07 -5.61 -12.67
N ALA A 86 -20.97 -4.62 -12.64
CA ALA A 86 -21.35 -3.89 -13.86
C ALA A 86 -20.49 -2.64 -14.21
N GLY A 87 -19.46 -2.31 -13.44
CA GLY A 87 -18.68 -1.07 -13.59
C GLY A 87 -17.31 -1.25 -14.26
N ASN A 88 -16.95 -0.34 -15.19
CA ASN A 88 -15.58 -0.20 -15.69
C ASN A 88 -14.74 0.62 -14.70
N ILE A 89 -13.92 -0.05 -13.89
CA ILE A 89 -13.11 0.59 -12.83
C ILE A 89 -11.85 1.27 -13.39
N ASN A 90 -11.40 0.89 -14.59
CA ASN A 90 -10.09 1.28 -15.12
C ASN A 90 -9.94 2.79 -15.35
N GLU A 91 -11.00 3.52 -15.67
CA GLU A 91 -10.93 4.95 -15.96
C GLU A 91 -10.78 5.84 -14.71
N GLY A 92 -11.07 5.30 -13.51
CA GLY A 92 -11.04 6.06 -12.25
C GLY A 92 -9.74 5.93 -11.44
N ILE A 93 -9.01 4.81 -11.60
CA ILE A 93 -7.89 4.43 -10.72
C ILE A 93 -6.78 5.48 -10.74
N GLU A 94 -6.37 5.95 -11.92
CA GLU A 94 -5.28 6.92 -12.06
C GLU A 94 -5.62 8.28 -11.43
N ASN A 95 -6.91 8.68 -11.44
CA ASN A 95 -7.34 9.90 -10.78
C ASN A 95 -7.34 9.74 -9.26
N VAL A 96 -7.76 8.56 -8.76
CA VAL A 96 -7.66 8.24 -7.33
C VAL A 96 -6.22 8.29 -6.85
N LEU A 97 -5.27 7.72 -7.59
CA LEU A 97 -3.84 7.74 -7.22
C LEU A 97 -3.31 9.17 -7.07
N LYS A 98 -3.71 10.08 -7.96
CA LYS A 98 -3.32 11.51 -7.89
C LYS A 98 -3.94 12.25 -6.70
N GLU A 99 -5.06 11.76 -6.17
CA GLU A 99 -5.75 12.34 -5.01
C GLU A 99 -5.28 11.75 -3.67
N LEU A 100 -4.36 10.78 -3.69
CA LEU A 100 -3.83 10.19 -2.46
C LEU A 100 -3.04 11.23 -1.65
N ARG A 101 -3.13 11.10 -0.33
CA ARG A 101 -2.30 11.85 0.62
C ARG A 101 -1.82 10.97 1.76
N VAL A 102 -0.59 11.20 2.18
CA VAL A 102 -0.05 10.57 3.39
C VAL A 102 -0.71 11.19 4.62
N LEU A 103 -1.08 10.37 5.59
CA LEU A 103 -1.45 10.86 6.92
C LEU A 103 -0.20 10.96 7.77
N GLY A 104 -0.01 12.09 8.48
CA GLY A 104 1.20 12.41 9.25
C GLY A 104 1.36 11.61 10.56
N ALA A 105 1.14 10.30 10.52
CA ALA A 105 1.30 9.38 11.64
C ALA A 105 1.64 7.98 11.12
N ALA A 106 2.29 7.17 11.95
CA ALA A 106 2.60 5.78 11.65
C ALA A 106 2.24 4.86 12.82
N GLU A 107 1.78 3.65 12.51
CA GLU A 107 1.53 2.57 13.46
C GLU A 107 2.72 1.60 13.43
N PHE A 108 3.29 1.23 14.57
CA PHE A 108 4.30 0.17 14.60
C PHE A 108 3.61 -1.21 14.63
N ARG A 109 4.06 -2.16 13.79
CA ARG A 109 3.49 -3.51 13.74
C ARG A 109 4.51 -4.61 14.05
N GLU A 110 4.12 -5.43 15.02
CA GLU A 110 4.75 -6.70 15.38
C GLU A 110 3.84 -7.85 14.90
N PRO A 111 4.38 -8.97 14.40
CA PRO A 111 5.80 -9.37 14.41
C PRO A 111 6.62 -8.87 13.21
N GLU A 112 6.05 -8.05 12.33
CA GLU A 112 6.71 -7.62 11.09
C GLU A 112 7.88 -6.65 11.31
N ASN A 113 8.01 -6.06 12.51
CA ASN A 113 9.05 -5.12 12.89
C ASN A 113 9.16 -3.94 11.90
N CYS A 114 8.01 -3.31 11.65
CA CYS A 114 7.87 -2.26 10.63
C CYS A 114 6.91 -1.16 11.06
N TRP A 115 7.09 0.03 10.49
CA TRP A 115 6.11 1.11 10.54
C TRP A 115 5.10 0.93 9.42
N VAL A 116 3.82 1.14 9.72
CA VAL A 116 2.73 1.25 8.77
C VAL A 116 2.29 2.70 8.69
N VAL A 117 2.50 3.29 7.52
CA VAL A 117 2.06 4.65 7.22
C VAL A 117 0.75 4.57 6.44
N PRO A 118 -0.36 5.13 6.98
CA PRO A 118 -1.63 5.12 6.29
C PRO A 118 -1.65 6.19 5.19
N VAL A 119 -2.11 5.79 4.00
CA VAL A 119 -2.36 6.70 2.89
C VAL A 119 -3.86 6.77 2.65
N ALA A 120 -4.36 8.01 2.54
CA ALA A 120 -5.77 8.29 2.41
C ALA A 120 -6.13 8.79 1.01
N TRP A 121 -7.28 8.31 0.52
CA TRP A 121 -8.03 8.96 -0.55
C TRP A 121 -9.24 9.64 0.07
N LYS A 122 -9.40 10.95 -0.13
CA LYS A 122 -10.41 11.75 0.60
C LYS A 122 -10.38 11.41 2.09
N SER A 123 -11.45 10.97 2.72
CA SER A 123 -11.44 10.64 4.16
C SER A 123 -11.22 9.15 4.46
N PHE A 124 -10.89 8.34 3.46
CA PHE A 124 -10.69 6.89 3.62
C PHE A 124 -9.21 6.56 3.63
N ILE A 125 -8.77 5.81 4.64
CA ILE A 125 -7.48 5.12 4.57
C ILE A 125 -7.65 3.99 3.56
N VAL A 126 -6.86 4.02 2.48
CA VAL A 126 -6.98 3.08 1.36
C VAL A 126 -5.73 2.25 1.17
N LEU A 127 -4.60 2.67 1.73
CA LEU A 127 -3.36 1.89 1.75
C LEU A 127 -2.69 1.93 3.13
N HIS A 128 -1.96 0.87 3.42
CA HIS A 128 -1.03 0.70 4.52
C HIS A 128 0.37 0.45 3.97
N VAL A 129 1.15 1.51 3.80
CA VAL A 129 2.52 1.40 3.28
C VAL A 129 3.45 0.99 4.40
N ARG A 130 4.17 -0.13 4.22
CA ARG A 130 5.12 -0.65 5.21
C ARG A 130 6.51 -0.05 4.99
N VAL A 131 7.16 0.32 6.08
CA VAL A 131 8.50 0.88 6.13
C VAL A 131 9.31 0.18 7.22
N SER A 132 10.59 -0.07 7.00
CA SER A 132 11.52 -0.64 7.98
C SER A 132 11.47 0.07 9.33
N ALA A 133 11.79 -0.64 10.41
CA ALA A 133 11.74 -0.08 11.76
C ALA A 133 12.66 1.14 12.01
N ASP A 134 13.67 1.39 11.15
CA ASP A 134 14.49 2.61 11.17
C ASP A 134 13.92 3.76 10.31
N GLY A 135 12.81 3.53 9.61
CA GLY A 135 12.12 4.53 8.79
C GLY A 135 12.75 4.79 7.42
N ASN A 136 13.74 4.00 6.99
CA ASN A 136 14.57 4.33 5.82
C ASN A 136 14.24 3.53 4.55
N GLU A 137 13.52 2.42 4.65
CA GLU A 137 13.32 1.50 3.54
C GLU A 137 11.85 1.08 3.40
N LEU A 138 11.28 1.18 2.19
CA LEU A 138 9.95 0.64 1.91
C LEU A 138 10.00 -0.89 1.97
N ILE A 139 9.02 -1.53 2.62
CA ILE A 139 8.90 -2.98 2.64
C ILE A 139 7.76 -3.41 1.69
N PRO A 140 8.07 -4.04 0.55
CA PRO A 140 7.06 -4.55 -0.35
C PRO A 140 6.21 -5.67 0.23
N ASP A 141 5.03 -5.86 -0.34
CA ASP A 141 4.31 -7.12 -0.26
C ASP A 141 4.88 -8.10 -1.28
N TYR A 142 5.91 -8.83 -0.85
CA TYR A 142 6.53 -9.86 -1.67
C TYR A 142 5.58 -11.01 -2.03
N HIS A 143 4.61 -11.34 -1.17
CA HIS A 143 3.70 -12.45 -1.49
C HIS A 143 2.79 -12.05 -2.65
N LEU A 144 2.18 -10.88 -2.52
CA LEU A 144 1.34 -10.30 -3.54
C LEU A 144 2.13 -9.92 -4.80
N THR A 145 3.37 -9.46 -4.67
CA THR A 145 4.25 -9.22 -5.82
C THR A 145 4.42 -10.48 -6.66
N GLU A 146 4.63 -11.63 -6.02
CA GLU A 146 4.74 -12.91 -6.72
C GLU A 146 3.40 -13.36 -7.29
N GLU A 147 2.28 -13.08 -6.63
CA GLU A 147 0.93 -13.33 -7.17
C GLU A 147 0.67 -12.51 -8.43
N VAL A 148 0.89 -11.19 -8.37
CA VAL A 148 0.76 -10.28 -9.52
C VAL A 148 1.68 -10.70 -10.65
N ARG A 149 2.90 -11.15 -10.37
CA ARG A 149 3.82 -11.66 -11.42
C ARG A 149 3.35 -12.96 -12.06
N ARG A 150 2.70 -13.85 -11.29
CA ARG A 150 2.18 -15.12 -11.81
C ARG A 150 0.91 -14.94 -12.63
N HIS A 151 0.10 -13.95 -12.29
CA HIS A 151 -1.19 -13.68 -12.92
C HIS A 151 -1.15 -12.50 -13.91
N GLY A 152 -0.04 -11.75 -13.95
CA GLY A 152 0.15 -10.52 -14.74
C GLY A 152 1.19 -10.68 -15.85
N LEU A 153 0.76 -11.31 -16.94
CA LEU A 153 0.84 -10.78 -18.31
C LEU A 153 -0.51 -11.06 -18.98
#